data_AF-A0A3M1ME26-F1
#
_entry.id   AF-A0A3M1ME26-F1
#
_cell.length_a   1.000
_cell.length_b   1.000
_cell.length_c   1.000
_cell.angle_alpha   90.00
_cell.angle_beta   90.00
_cell.angle_gamma   90.00
#
_symmetry.space_group_name_H-M   'P 1'
#
loop_
_entity.id
_entity.type
_entity.pdbx_description
1 polymer ?
#
loop_
_entity_poly.entity_id
_entity_poly.type
_entity_poly.pdbx_seq_one_letter_code
_entity_poly.pdbx_strand_id
1 'polypeptide(L)'
;SKDALKIKTDPADKRPGQLIHLQGIRFEQLSHSEACQSCHQVAVHPGIALEVVWAQYRAGPARKKGIRCQDCHMGITPGKPLGFAFAPAAEVNGQWVEPHRKHSNHMFFGPGNSIAHPGLFPHNEKALRWAADAWLRFDWRSGWGSDSFEQQVAQGTIVAHFPPPWDSVDERREARRVIEENLELLAIKKASSIAVMEAGSQIEGPFFLRPPQRGQPLDFQYLVRNVSEGHNNPSGSLGAQPQLWLNVVLTGPGGQRLWESGYLDRNGDLANQHSLEVTSGRAPPDRQLFNLQTQFLITGVKGPDREMYLPINVDIDPLPFLRPGNIPVSVMNHPPLIRMEQKSLPPLSVKPAVYRVPSELMHQPGTYRLSVRLRSRMEPIYFMRFCGATPEMERRMIEQTIDLHPYTVQFIVP
;
A
#
# COMPACT_ATOMS: atom_id res chain seq x y z
N SER A 1 7.37 20.21 -38.40
CA SER A 1 6.78 21.57 -38.56
C SER A 1 5.38 21.58 -37.96
N LYS A 2 4.77 22.76 -37.78
CA LYS A 2 3.38 22.89 -37.28
C LYS A 2 2.38 22.07 -38.09
N ASP A 3 2.57 22.00 -39.41
CA ASP A 3 1.72 21.23 -40.31
C ASP A 3 1.85 19.71 -40.09
N ALA A 4 3.06 19.22 -39.77
CA ALA A 4 3.28 17.81 -39.47
C ALA A 4 2.57 17.36 -38.17
N LEU A 5 2.41 18.26 -37.20
CA LEU A 5 1.72 17.99 -35.94
C LEU A 5 0.22 18.34 -35.98
N LYS A 6 -0.29 18.87 -37.10
CA LYS A 6 -1.68 19.35 -37.27
C LYS A 6 -2.09 20.35 -36.17
N ILE A 7 -1.20 21.28 -35.84
CA ILE A 7 -1.40 22.27 -34.78
C ILE A 7 -1.74 23.64 -35.39
N LYS A 8 -2.76 24.30 -34.86
CA LYS A 8 -3.15 25.66 -35.24
C LYS A 8 -2.78 26.65 -34.14
N THR A 9 -2.14 27.75 -34.53
CA THR A 9 -1.77 28.86 -33.64
C THR A 9 -2.68 30.08 -33.82
N ASP A 10 -3.50 30.11 -34.87
CA ASP A 10 -4.47 31.18 -35.12
C ASP A 10 -5.89 30.58 -35.07
N PRO A 11 -6.78 31.07 -34.18
CA PRO A 11 -8.19 30.66 -34.16
C PRO A 11 -8.92 30.88 -35.50
N ALA A 12 -8.47 31.82 -36.33
CA ALA A 12 -9.03 32.08 -37.65
C ALA A 12 -8.60 31.07 -38.73
N ASP A 13 -7.63 30.20 -38.44
CA ASP A 13 -7.17 29.17 -39.38
C ASP A 13 -8.22 28.06 -39.55
N LYS A 14 -8.81 28.03 -40.75
CA LYS A 14 -9.87 27.08 -41.16
C LYS A 14 -9.33 25.73 -41.63
N ARG A 15 -8.01 25.55 -41.73
CA ARG A 15 -7.41 24.26 -42.12
C ARG A 15 -7.64 23.20 -41.01
N PRO A 16 -7.62 21.90 -41.34
CA PRO A 16 -7.72 20.84 -40.34
C PRO A 16 -6.57 20.87 -39.32
N GLY A 17 -6.89 20.80 -38.02
CA GLY A 17 -5.90 20.76 -36.94
C GLY A 17 -6.46 21.18 -35.58
N GLN A 18 -5.70 20.92 -34.51
CA GLN A 18 -6.04 21.28 -33.14
C GLN A 18 -5.53 22.69 -32.81
N LEU A 19 -6.43 23.57 -32.36
CA LEU A 19 -6.03 24.88 -31.82
C LEU A 19 -5.27 24.67 -30.51
N ILE A 20 -4.09 25.29 -30.39
CA ILE A 20 -3.30 25.28 -29.16
C ILE A 20 -3.32 26.66 -28.49
N HIS A 21 -3.10 26.67 -27.19
CA HIS A 21 -2.87 27.91 -26.45
C HIS A 21 -1.52 28.52 -26.84
N LEU A 22 -1.49 29.82 -27.10
CA LEU A 22 -0.24 30.58 -27.40
C LEU A 22 0.48 31.06 -26.14
N GLN A 23 -0.17 30.94 -25.00
CA GLN A 23 0.34 31.34 -23.70
C GLN A 23 0.02 30.28 -22.67
N GLY A 24 0.85 30.18 -21.63
CA GLY A 24 0.54 29.38 -20.46
C GLY A 24 -0.68 29.95 -19.74
N ILE A 25 -1.70 29.12 -19.53
CA ILE A 25 -2.88 29.48 -18.74
C ILE A 25 -2.75 28.76 -17.40
N ARG A 26 -2.95 29.48 -16.30
CA ARG A 26 -2.96 28.87 -14.97
C ARG A 26 -4.23 28.05 -14.80
N PHE A 27 -4.10 26.77 -14.51
CA PHE A 27 -5.22 25.93 -14.10
C PHE A 27 -5.43 26.03 -12.58
N GLU A 28 -6.32 26.92 -12.16
CA GLU A 28 -6.62 27.22 -10.75
C GLU A 28 -6.92 25.95 -9.94
N GLN A 29 -7.70 25.02 -10.51
CA GLN A 29 -8.17 23.80 -9.83
C GLN A 29 -7.04 22.95 -9.22
N LEU A 30 -5.84 22.94 -9.82
CA LEU A 30 -4.69 22.18 -9.30
C LEU A 30 -4.27 22.60 -7.88
N SER A 31 -4.63 23.81 -7.46
CA SER A 31 -4.34 24.34 -6.12
C SER A 31 -5.38 23.96 -5.06
N HIS A 32 -6.42 23.22 -5.46
CA HIS A 32 -7.57 22.84 -4.64
C HIS A 32 -7.68 21.32 -4.49
N SER A 33 -8.15 20.84 -3.33
CA SER A 33 -8.31 19.40 -3.08
C SER A 33 -9.24 18.72 -4.09
N GLU A 34 -10.15 19.50 -4.70
CA GLU A 34 -11.11 19.09 -5.73
C GLU A 34 -10.40 18.49 -6.95
N ALA A 35 -9.15 18.87 -7.25
CA ALA A 35 -8.36 18.22 -8.30
C ALA A 35 -8.08 16.74 -8.03
N CYS A 36 -8.08 16.31 -6.76
CA CYS A 36 -7.89 14.92 -6.38
C CYS A 36 -9.20 14.11 -6.47
N GLN A 37 -10.36 14.77 -6.46
CA GLN A 37 -11.68 14.12 -6.35
C GLN A 37 -11.93 13.11 -7.47
N SER A 38 -11.59 13.45 -8.72
CA SER A 38 -11.92 12.61 -9.89
C SER A 38 -11.36 11.20 -9.80
N CYS A 39 -10.26 11.02 -9.05
CA CYS A 39 -9.60 9.73 -8.87
C CYS A 39 -9.72 9.18 -7.44
N HIS A 40 -9.96 10.04 -6.45
CA HIS A 40 -10.12 9.67 -5.03
C HIS A 40 -11.58 9.68 -4.53
N GLN A 41 -12.54 9.67 -5.47
CA GLN A 41 -13.97 9.46 -5.25
C GLN A 41 -14.54 8.62 -6.39
N VAL A 42 -14.34 7.31 -6.35
CA VAL A 42 -14.67 6.39 -7.45
C VAL A 42 -15.72 5.40 -6.98
N ALA A 43 -16.81 5.31 -7.75
CA ALA A 43 -17.74 4.21 -7.70
C ALA A 43 -17.52 3.31 -8.91
N VAL A 44 -17.50 2.00 -8.70
CA VAL A 44 -17.41 1.01 -9.79
C VAL A 44 -18.74 0.31 -9.96
N HIS A 45 -18.99 -0.25 -11.13
CA HIS A 45 -20.12 -1.16 -11.34
C HIS A 45 -20.05 -2.31 -10.32
N PRO A 46 -21.14 -2.66 -9.60
CA PRO A 46 -22.56 -2.32 -9.84
C PRO A 46 -23.08 -1.03 -9.18
N GLY A 47 -22.21 -0.09 -8.84
CA GLY A 47 -22.54 1.18 -8.17
C GLY A 47 -22.00 1.29 -6.75
N ILE A 48 -21.01 0.46 -6.41
CA ILE A 48 -20.40 0.43 -5.09
C ILE A 48 -19.34 1.54 -5.00
N ALA A 49 -19.44 2.37 -3.96
CA ALA A 49 -18.51 3.47 -3.72
C ALA A 49 -17.19 2.90 -3.17
N LEU A 50 -16.29 2.59 -4.09
CA LEU A 50 -15.10 1.79 -3.85
C LEU A 50 -13.96 2.61 -3.25
N GLU A 51 -13.79 3.82 -3.77
CA GLU A 51 -12.84 4.83 -3.31
C GLU A 51 -13.67 6.02 -2.80
N VAL A 52 -13.64 6.29 -1.49
CA VAL A 52 -14.50 7.30 -0.83
C VAL A 52 -13.69 8.33 -0.03
N VAL A 53 -12.40 8.46 -0.35
CA VAL A 53 -11.45 9.30 0.41
C VAL A 53 -11.87 10.76 0.38
N TRP A 54 -12.35 11.25 -0.76
CA TRP A 54 -12.89 12.60 -0.86
C TRP A 54 -14.06 12.86 0.09
N ALA A 55 -15.05 11.95 0.14
CA ALA A 55 -16.20 12.09 1.03
C ALA A 55 -15.76 12.08 2.51
N GLN A 56 -14.81 11.20 2.86
CA GLN A 56 -14.21 11.16 4.20
C GLN A 56 -13.50 12.46 4.55
N TYR A 57 -12.65 12.96 3.65
CA TYR A 57 -11.96 14.24 3.80
C TYR A 57 -12.93 15.41 3.95
N ARG A 58 -13.96 15.48 3.11
CA ARG A 58 -14.97 16.53 3.14
C ARG A 58 -15.73 16.55 4.48
N ALA A 59 -15.97 15.39 5.07
CA ALA A 59 -16.59 15.25 6.38
C ALA A 59 -15.61 15.45 7.55
N GLY A 60 -14.30 15.34 7.30
CA GLY A 60 -13.23 15.34 8.29
C GLY A 60 -12.86 16.74 8.84
N PRO A 61 -12.17 16.80 9.99
CA PRO A 61 -11.72 18.06 10.58
C PRO A 61 -10.77 18.87 9.68
N ALA A 62 -9.91 18.23 8.88
CA ALA A 62 -8.95 18.92 8.02
C ALA A 62 -9.63 19.86 7.01
N ARG A 63 -10.72 19.42 6.36
CA ARG A 63 -11.50 20.25 5.44
C ARG A 63 -12.09 21.47 6.16
N LYS A 64 -12.61 21.29 7.37
CA LYS A 64 -13.16 22.39 8.20
C LYS A 64 -12.11 23.43 8.54
N LYS A 65 -10.84 23.02 8.69
CA LYS A 65 -9.69 23.89 8.95
C LYS A 65 -9.06 24.48 7.67
N GLY A 66 -9.59 24.15 6.48
CA GLY A 66 -9.02 24.60 5.21
C GLY A 66 -7.71 23.92 4.80
N ILE A 67 -7.32 22.83 5.48
CA ILE A 67 -6.12 22.04 5.13
C ILE A 67 -6.44 21.19 3.91
N ARG A 68 -5.68 21.35 2.82
CA ARG A 68 -5.92 20.67 1.55
C ARG A 68 -5.16 19.35 1.45
N CYS A 69 -5.54 18.51 0.48
CA CYS A 69 -4.84 17.25 0.21
C CYS A 69 -3.36 17.51 -0.10
N GLN A 70 -3.08 18.55 -0.89
CA GLN A 70 -1.73 18.96 -1.28
C GLN A 70 -0.86 19.34 -0.08
N ASP A 71 -1.43 19.88 1.00
CA ASP A 71 -0.65 20.35 2.14
C ASP A 71 0.00 19.19 2.90
N CYS A 72 -0.66 18.01 2.93
CA CYS A 72 -0.13 16.80 3.56
C CYS A 72 0.57 15.83 2.60
N HIS A 73 0.05 15.69 1.36
CA HIS A 73 0.55 14.70 0.39
C HIS A 73 1.63 15.23 -0.55
N MET A 74 1.71 16.55 -0.73
CA MET A 74 2.66 17.21 -1.63
C MET A 74 3.56 18.23 -0.91
N GLY A 75 3.51 18.26 0.43
CA GLY A 75 4.33 19.14 1.26
C GLY A 75 5.77 18.64 1.43
N ILE A 76 6.51 19.28 2.34
CA ILE A 76 7.87 18.84 2.73
C ILE A 76 7.86 17.68 3.73
N THR A 77 6.81 17.60 4.56
CA THR A 77 6.71 16.60 5.63
C THR A 77 5.61 15.60 5.29
N PRO A 78 5.92 14.29 5.18
CA PRO A 78 4.94 13.26 4.87
C PRO A 78 3.74 13.29 5.81
N GLY A 79 2.54 13.51 5.26
CA GLY A 79 1.28 13.43 6.02
C GLY A 79 1.00 14.60 6.95
N LYS A 80 1.81 15.67 6.94
CA LYS A 80 1.63 16.83 7.83
C LYS A 80 1.57 18.13 7.01
N PRO A 81 0.65 19.07 7.35
CA PRO A 81 0.50 20.33 6.64
C PRO A 81 1.54 21.37 7.08
N LEU A 82 2.83 21.04 6.98
CA LEU A 82 3.96 21.87 7.48
C LEU A 82 4.64 22.68 6.37
N GLY A 83 3.91 22.96 5.28
CA GLY A 83 4.38 23.81 4.19
C GLY A 83 5.10 23.06 3.07
N PHE A 84 5.81 23.83 2.25
CA PHE A 84 6.40 23.39 0.98
C PHE A 84 7.84 23.86 0.86
N ALA A 85 8.62 23.18 0.01
CA ALA A 85 9.93 23.64 -0.36
C ALA A 85 9.80 24.86 -1.29
N PHE A 86 10.84 25.69 -1.34
CA PHE A 86 10.94 26.80 -2.29
C PHE A 86 12.22 26.63 -3.09
N ALA A 87 12.09 26.74 -4.41
CA ALA A 87 13.18 26.55 -5.36
C ALA A 87 12.92 27.35 -6.64
N PRO A 88 13.93 27.53 -7.51
CA PRO A 88 13.72 28.05 -8.85
C PRO A 88 12.70 27.23 -9.63
N ALA A 89 11.88 27.89 -10.46
CA ALA A 89 10.93 27.19 -11.32
C ALA A 89 11.64 26.40 -12.43
N ALA A 90 12.76 26.92 -12.91
CA ALA A 90 13.65 26.27 -13.87
C ALA A 90 15.05 26.88 -13.80
N GLU A 91 16.03 26.12 -14.28
CA GLU A 91 17.34 26.63 -14.65
C GLU A 91 17.47 26.58 -16.17
N VAL A 92 17.71 27.73 -16.81
CA VAL A 92 17.85 27.85 -18.26
C VAL A 92 19.17 28.56 -18.54
N ASN A 93 20.09 27.87 -19.23
CA ASN A 93 21.42 28.39 -19.55
C ASN A 93 22.19 28.91 -18.31
N GLY A 94 22.08 28.20 -17.18
CA GLY A 94 22.73 28.60 -15.92
C GLY A 94 22.06 29.78 -15.19
N GLN A 95 20.91 30.27 -15.66
CA GLN A 95 20.13 31.31 -15.00
C GLN A 95 18.85 30.75 -14.38
N TRP A 96 18.53 31.21 -13.17
CA TRP A 96 17.32 30.82 -12.48
C TRP A 96 16.12 31.65 -12.95
N VAL A 97 15.05 30.96 -13.32
CA VAL A 97 13.75 31.55 -13.63
C VAL A 97 12.86 31.41 -12.40
N GLU A 98 12.29 32.51 -11.91
CA GLU A 98 11.44 32.54 -10.70
C GLU A 98 12.12 31.84 -9.51
N PRO A 99 13.22 32.41 -8.97
CA PRO A 99 14.15 31.70 -8.09
C PRO A 99 13.54 31.26 -6.75
N HIS A 100 12.38 31.80 -6.37
CA HIS A 100 11.72 31.53 -5.09
C HIS A 100 10.26 31.12 -5.29
N ARG A 101 10.03 30.01 -6.00
CA ARG A 101 8.70 29.47 -6.26
C ARG A 101 8.39 28.32 -5.31
N LYS A 102 7.13 28.24 -4.84
CA LYS A 102 6.62 27.05 -4.14
C LYS A 102 6.86 25.80 -5.00
N HIS A 103 7.57 24.84 -4.44
CA HIS A 103 7.86 23.56 -5.06
C HIS A 103 7.08 22.44 -4.35
N SER A 104 6.06 21.93 -5.03
CA SER A 104 5.26 20.82 -4.52
C SER A 104 5.99 19.50 -4.73
N ASN A 105 5.97 18.63 -3.73
CA ASN A 105 6.47 17.27 -3.85
C ASN A 105 5.51 16.44 -4.72
N HIS A 106 6.02 15.83 -5.79
CA HIS A 106 5.24 15.02 -6.74
C HIS A 106 5.45 13.51 -6.55
N MET A 107 6.06 13.07 -5.43
CA MET A 107 5.99 11.67 -5.00
C MET A 107 4.60 11.30 -4.49
N PHE A 108 3.77 12.30 -4.13
CA PHE A 108 2.43 12.15 -3.55
C PHE A 108 2.42 11.14 -2.39
N PHE A 109 2.84 11.59 -1.20
CA PHE A 109 3.04 10.71 -0.06
C PHE A 109 1.83 9.80 0.18
N GLY A 110 2.08 8.50 0.28
CA GLY A 110 1.05 7.50 0.49
C GLY A 110 1.69 6.16 0.82
N PRO A 111 0.92 5.17 1.29
CA PRO A 111 1.44 3.89 1.77
C PRO A 111 2.01 3.00 0.66
N GLY A 112 1.72 3.31 -0.60
CA GLY A 112 2.03 2.43 -1.73
C GLY A 112 3.52 2.31 -2.04
N ASN A 113 3.94 1.08 -2.37
CA ASN A 113 5.29 0.74 -2.82
C ASN A 113 5.20 -0.12 -4.09
N SER A 114 6.13 0.07 -5.03
CA SER A 114 6.08 -0.65 -6.30
C SER A 114 6.47 -2.12 -6.16
N ILE A 115 5.63 -2.99 -6.71
CA ILE A 115 5.94 -4.42 -6.92
C ILE A 115 6.43 -4.73 -8.33
N ALA A 116 6.54 -3.71 -9.20
CA ALA A 116 7.07 -3.90 -10.54
C ALA A 116 8.55 -4.31 -10.52
N HIS A 117 9.01 -4.92 -11.61
CA HIS A 117 10.41 -5.23 -11.81
C HIS A 117 11.24 -3.93 -11.71
N PRO A 118 12.35 -3.89 -10.95
CA PRO A 118 13.11 -2.66 -10.71
C PRO A 118 13.72 -2.06 -11.98
N GLY A 119 13.89 -2.84 -13.05
CA GLY A 119 14.31 -2.32 -14.36
C GLY A 119 13.20 -1.57 -15.12
N LEU A 120 11.93 -1.78 -14.75
CA LEU A 120 10.77 -1.10 -15.34
C LEU A 120 10.35 0.14 -14.53
N PHE A 121 10.51 0.09 -13.21
CA PHE A 121 10.11 1.17 -12.31
C PHE A 121 11.03 1.28 -11.10
N PRO A 122 11.43 2.51 -10.69
CA PRO A 122 11.06 3.82 -11.24
C PRO A 122 11.51 4.06 -12.68
N HIS A 123 10.87 5.01 -13.36
CA HIS A 123 11.29 5.39 -14.71
C HIS A 123 12.72 5.93 -14.67
N ASN A 124 13.60 5.31 -15.45
CA ASN A 124 14.99 5.70 -15.61
C ASN A 124 15.27 5.79 -17.11
N GLU A 125 15.81 6.91 -17.58
CA GLU A 125 16.07 7.13 -19.01
C GLU A 125 17.04 6.08 -19.57
N LYS A 126 18.01 5.63 -18.78
CA LYS A 126 18.94 4.56 -19.15
C LYS A 126 18.23 3.22 -19.37
N ALA A 127 17.11 3.00 -18.67
CA ALA A 127 16.32 1.76 -18.80
C ALA A 127 15.65 1.63 -20.18
N LEU A 128 15.45 2.74 -20.89
CA LEU A 128 14.84 2.77 -22.23
C LEU A 128 15.69 2.09 -23.31
N ARG A 129 16.96 1.77 -23.00
CA ARG A 129 17.83 0.98 -23.88
C ARG A 129 17.27 -0.42 -24.15
N TRP A 130 16.48 -0.97 -23.23
CA TRP A 130 15.91 -2.32 -23.36
C TRP A 130 14.38 -2.30 -23.31
N ALA A 131 13.78 -3.20 -24.08
CA ALA A 131 12.34 -3.38 -24.08
C ALA A 131 11.84 -3.99 -22.76
N ALA A 132 10.56 -3.77 -22.46
CA ALA A 132 9.98 -4.21 -21.19
C ALA A 132 10.01 -5.74 -21.00
N ASP A 133 9.83 -6.51 -22.08
CA ASP A 133 9.91 -7.97 -22.08
C ASP A 133 11.33 -8.49 -21.79
N ALA A 134 12.37 -7.77 -22.27
CA ALA A 134 13.75 -8.06 -21.90
C ALA A 134 13.95 -7.87 -20.39
N TRP A 135 13.48 -6.76 -19.82
CA TRP A 135 13.55 -6.51 -18.38
C TRP A 135 12.88 -7.61 -17.55
N LEU A 136 11.73 -8.11 -17.99
CA LEU A 136 11.03 -9.20 -17.30
C LEU A 136 11.80 -10.53 -17.31
N ARG A 137 12.80 -10.69 -18.17
CA ARG A 137 13.71 -11.85 -18.22
C ARG A 137 15.03 -11.63 -17.47
N PHE A 138 15.30 -10.41 -17.02
CA PHE A 138 16.55 -10.09 -16.32
C PHE A 138 16.47 -10.54 -14.87
N ASP A 139 17.21 -11.59 -14.50
CA ASP A 139 17.20 -12.11 -13.13
C ASP A 139 18.15 -11.32 -12.21
N TRP A 140 17.69 -10.14 -11.79
CA TRP A 140 18.43 -9.30 -10.87
C TRP A 140 18.64 -9.93 -9.48
N ARG A 141 17.81 -10.91 -9.10
CA ARG A 141 17.89 -11.57 -7.79
C ARG A 141 19.00 -12.60 -7.72
N SER A 142 19.27 -13.29 -8.82
CA SER A 142 20.44 -14.17 -8.95
C SER A 142 21.76 -13.39 -9.03
N GLY A 143 21.69 -12.05 -9.08
CA GLY A 143 22.87 -11.18 -9.09
C GLY A 143 23.39 -10.90 -10.49
N TRP A 144 22.60 -11.12 -11.55
CA TRP A 144 23.01 -10.83 -12.93
C TRP A 144 23.60 -9.42 -13.06
N GLY A 145 24.74 -9.33 -13.74
CA GLY A 145 25.47 -8.07 -13.96
C GLY A 145 26.28 -7.57 -12.77
N SER A 146 26.21 -8.21 -11.59
CA SER A 146 27.10 -7.88 -10.47
C SER A 146 28.49 -8.49 -10.68
N ASP A 147 29.55 -7.80 -10.22
CA ASP A 147 30.92 -8.29 -10.43
C ASP A 147 31.16 -9.67 -9.83
N SER A 148 30.62 -9.96 -8.65
CA SER A 148 30.75 -11.27 -8.00
C SER A 148 30.06 -12.39 -8.78
N PHE A 149 28.90 -12.12 -9.38
CA PHE A 149 28.19 -13.08 -10.22
C PHE A 149 28.94 -13.33 -11.52
N GLU A 150 29.34 -12.27 -12.23
CA GLU A 150 30.03 -12.39 -13.51
C GLU A 150 31.39 -13.09 -13.37
N GLN A 151 32.12 -12.86 -12.26
CA GLN A 151 33.35 -13.58 -11.95
C GLN A 151 33.09 -15.09 -11.74
N GLN A 152 32.04 -15.46 -11.01
CA GLN A 152 31.71 -16.87 -10.77
C GLN A 152 31.27 -17.59 -12.05
N VAL A 153 30.58 -16.90 -12.96
CA VAL A 153 30.23 -17.42 -14.30
C VAL A 153 31.48 -17.62 -15.14
N ALA A 154 32.39 -16.63 -15.17
CA ALA A 154 33.66 -16.73 -15.90
C ALA A 154 34.57 -17.85 -15.37
N GLN A 155 34.54 -18.12 -14.05
CA GLN A 155 35.27 -19.21 -13.41
C GLN A 155 34.58 -20.57 -13.58
N GLY A 156 33.40 -20.64 -14.21
CA GLY A 156 32.62 -21.87 -14.36
C GLY A 156 32.03 -22.42 -13.04
N THR A 157 32.03 -21.61 -11.99
CA THR A 157 31.44 -21.98 -10.69
C THR A 157 29.91 -21.95 -10.75
N ILE A 158 29.36 -20.99 -11.48
CA ILE A 158 27.93 -20.90 -11.80
C ILE A 158 27.77 -21.12 -13.30
N VAL A 159 26.88 -22.04 -13.66
CA VAL A 159 26.44 -22.23 -15.05
C VAL A 159 25.05 -21.60 -15.19
N ALA A 160 24.95 -20.56 -16.00
CA ALA A 160 23.70 -19.85 -16.28
C ALA A 160 23.52 -19.67 -17.80
N HIS A 161 22.27 -19.78 -18.26
CA HIS A 161 21.90 -19.48 -19.63
C HIS A 161 21.27 -18.09 -19.70
N PHE A 162 21.80 -17.25 -20.58
CA PHE A 162 21.34 -15.88 -20.74
C PHE A 162 20.62 -15.71 -22.08
N PRO A 163 19.34 -15.27 -22.10
CA PRO A 163 18.66 -14.94 -23.34
C PRO A 163 19.14 -13.58 -23.86
N PRO A 164 19.14 -13.32 -25.19
CA PRO A 164 19.38 -11.98 -25.70
C PRO A 164 18.39 -10.95 -25.14
N PRO A 165 18.83 -9.71 -24.83
CA PRO A 165 20.18 -9.15 -25.01
C PRO A 165 21.13 -9.42 -23.82
N TRP A 166 20.68 -10.22 -22.84
CA TRP A 166 21.43 -10.50 -21.63
C TRP A 166 22.55 -11.51 -21.82
N ASP A 167 22.76 -12.04 -23.03
CA ASP A 167 23.90 -12.88 -23.39
C ASP A 167 25.24 -12.14 -23.36
N SER A 168 25.21 -10.80 -23.49
CA SER A 168 26.37 -9.93 -23.27
C SER A 168 26.58 -9.58 -21.79
N VAL A 169 27.81 -9.79 -21.30
CA VAL A 169 28.23 -9.39 -19.94
C VAL A 169 28.10 -7.87 -19.74
N ASP A 170 28.46 -7.09 -20.76
CA ASP A 170 28.40 -5.63 -20.68
C ASP A 170 26.95 -5.12 -20.59
N GLU A 171 26.03 -5.74 -21.33
CA GLU A 171 24.60 -5.43 -21.23
C GLU A 171 24.06 -5.76 -19.83
N ARG A 172 24.44 -6.91 -19.25
CA ARG A 172 24.03 -7.26 -17.88
C ARG A 172 24.55 -6.27 -16.84
N ARG A 173 25.81 -5.84 -16.96
CA ARG A 173 26.43 -4.86 -16.06
C ARG A 173 25.76 -3.49 -16.15
N GLU A 174 25.46 -3.01 -17.35
CA GLU A 174 24.74 -1.74 -17.50
C GLU A 174 23.30 -1.84 -16.98
N ALA A 175 22.62 -2.96 -17.23
CA ALA A 175 21.29 -3.20 -16.66
C ALA A 175 21.33 -3.24 -15.13
N ARG A 176 22.39 -3.83 -14.54
CA ARG A 176 22.58 -3.86 -13.09
C ARG A 176 22.68 -2.47 -12.47
N ARG A 177 23.39 -1.55 -13.10
CA ARG A 177 23.49 -0.15 -12.63
C ARG A 177 22.11 0.52 -12.56
N VAL A 178 21.28 0.33 -13.59
CA VAL A 178 19.90 0.82 -13.60
C VAL A 178 19.09 0.23 -12.45
N ILE A 179 19.22 -1.07 -12.21
CA ILE A 179 18.53 -1.77 -11.11
C ILE A 179 18.95 -1.18 -9.76
N GLU A 180 20.25 -0.96 -9.54
CA GLU A 180 20.78 -0.41 -8.30
C GLU A 180 20.29 1.02 -8.04
N GLU A 181 20.39 1.91 -9.04
CA GLU A 181 19.83 3.27 -8.98
C GLU A 181 18.33 3.25 -8.64
N ASN A 182 17.57 2.36 -9.29
CA ASN A 182 16.12 2.25 -9.06
C ASN A 182 15.79 1.67 -7.69
N LEU A 183 16.59 0.74 -7.15
CA LEU A 183 16.42 0.20 -5.81
C LEU A 183 16.66 1.27 -4.73
N GLU A 184 17.60 2.19 -4.94
CA GLU A 184 17.82 3.34 -4.04
C GLU A 184 16.59 4.25 -4.01
N LEU A 185 16.03 4.59 -5.16
CA LEU A 185 14.80 5.39 -5.25
C LEU A 185 13.59 4.69 -4.61
N LEU A 186 13.48 3.37 -4.77
CA LEU A 186 12.45 2.57 -4.11
C LEU A 186 12.62 2.55 -2.60
N ALA A 187 13.85 2.54 -2.09
CA ALA A 187 14.12 2.64 -0.66
C ALA A 187 13.67 4.01 -0.10
N ILE A 188 13.94 5.10 -0.83
CA ILE A 188 13.45 6.45 -0.50
C ILE A 188 11.91 6.46 -0.47
N LYS A 189 11.26 5.89 -1.49
CA LYS A 189 9.78 5.77 -1.50
C LYS A 189 9.28 4.99 -0.29
N LYS A 190 9.89 3.84 0.03
CA LYS A 190 9.49 3.01 1.18
C LYS A 190 9.62 3.76 2.51
N ALA A 191 10.71 4.49 2.71
CA ALA A 191 10.90 5.34 3.89
C ALA A 191 9.81 6.43 3.98
N SER A 192 9.46 7.07 2.87
CA SER A 192 8.37 8.05 2.83
C SER A 192 6.99 7.43 3.12
N SER A 193 6.75 6.18 2.67
CA SER A 193 5.53 5.42 2.93
C SER A 193 5.37 5.10 4.42
N ILE A 194 6.48 4.74 5.09
CA ILE A 194 6.50 4.55 6.55
C ILE A 194 6.20 5.88 7.25
N ALA A 195 6.93 6.95 6.90
CA ALA A 195 6.77 8.25 7.52
C ALA A 195 5.34 8.81 7.43
N VAL A 196 4.68 8.71 6.28
CA VAL A 196 3.28 9.19 6.12
C VAL A 196 2.30 8.35 6.94
N MET A 197 2.51 7.03 7.00
CA MET A 197 1.64 6.12 7.76
C MET A 197 1.83 6.31 9.26
N GLU A 198 3.06 6.50 9.73
CA GLU A 198 3.36 6.80 11.13
C GLU A 198 2.89 8.21 11.52
N ALA A 199 2.96 9.19 10.61
CA ALA A 199 2.41 10.52 10.84
C ALA A 199 0.89 10.52 11.07
N GLY A 200 0.17 9.55 10.49
CA GLY A 200 -1.28 9.41 10.57
C GLY A 200 -1.78 8.36 11.57
N SER A 201 -0.90 7.60 12.22
CA SER A 201 -1.30 6.52 13.13
C SER A 201 -0.51 6.52 14.44
N GLN A 202 -1.04 5.86 15.47
CA GLN A 202 -0.34 5.63 16.72
C GLN A 202 -0.78 4.31 17.36
N ILE A 203 0.12 3.69 18.12
CA ILE A 203 -0.16 2.51 18.95
C ILE A 203 0.20 2.87 20.40
N GLU A 204 -0.72 2.66 21.34
CA GLU A 204 -0.48 2.80 22.78
C GLU A 204 -0.68 1.46 23.48
N GLY A 205 0.13 1.17 24.51
CA GLY A 205 0.06 -0.05 25.30
C GLY A 205 1.41 -0.77 25.43
N PRO A 206 1.43 -2.05 25.82
CA PRO A 206 0.26 -2.85 26.18
C PRO A 206 -0.35 -2.35 27.50
N PHE A 207 -1.67 -2.36 27.58
CA PHE A 207 -2.42 -2.15 28.82
C PHE A 207 -2.86 -3.51 29.35
N PHE A 208 -2.26 -3.96 30.45
CA PHE A 208 -2.65 -5.20 31.11
C PHE A 208 -3.99 -5.02 31.83
N LEU A 209 -4.96 -5.90 31.57
CA LEU A 209 -6.28 -5.82 32.21
C LEU A 209 -6.22 -6.31 33.66
N ARG A 210 -5.22 -7.13 33.98
CA ARG A 210 -4.92 -7.67 35.32
C ARG A 210 -3.40 -7.79 35.47
N PRO A 211 -2.85 -7.76 36.71
CA PRO A 211 -1.42 -7.98 36.92
C PRO A 211 -0.98 -9.33 36.33
N PRO A 212 0.10 -9.37 35.53
CA PRO A 212 0.65 -10.63 35.02
C PRO A 212 1.04 -11.57 36.16
N GLN A 213 0.55 -12.82 36.11
CA GLN A 213 0.79 -13.82 37.15
C GLN A 213 1.04 -15.19 36.53
N ARG A 214 1.86 -15.99 37.23
CA ARG A 214 2.20 -17.33 36.81
C ARG A 214 0.97 -18.25 36.80
N GLY A 215 0.83 -19.02 35.73
CA GLY A 215 -0.26 -19.98 35.54
C GLY A 215 -1.64 -19.32 35.39
N GLN A 216 -1.70 -18.01 35.19
CA GLN A 216 -2.91 -17.28 34.85
C GLN A 216 -2.84 -16.81 33.39
N PRO A 217 -3.99 -16.69 32.69
CA PRO A 217 -4.01 -16.11 31.36
C PRO A 217 -3.57 -14.64 31.41
N LEU A 218 -2.81 -14.21 30.41
CA LEU A 218 -2.41 -12.83 30.24
C LEU A 218 -3.43 -12.13 29.34
N ASP A 219 -4.28 -11.29 29.93
CA ASP A 219 -5.21 -10.44 29.19
C ASP A 219 -4.66 -9.01 29.09
N PHE A 220 -4.54 -8.49 27.88
CA PHE A 220 -4.03 -7.15 27.62
C PHE A 220 -4.64 -6.56 26.35
N GLN A 221 -4.44 -5.26 26.14
CA GLN A 221 -4.87 -4.60 24.92
C GLN A 221 -3.88 -3.54 24.44
N TYR A 222 -3.95 -3.21 23.15
CA TYR A 222 -3.35 -2.01 22.58
C TYR A 222 -4.44 -1.07 22.08
N LEU A 223 -4.21 0.23 22.14
CA LEU A 223 -5.08 1.22 21.48
C LEU A 223 -4.43 1.63 20.16
N VAL A 224 -5.12 1.35 19.04
CA VAL A 224 -4.68 1.77 17.71
C VAL A 224 -5.47 3.02 17.31
N ARG A 225 -4.78 4.11 17.01
CA ARG A 225 -5.39 5.42 16.70
C ARG A 225 -5.11 5.85 15.27
N ASN A 226 -6.10 6.49 14.68
CA ASN A 226 -5.89 7.39 13.55
C ASN A 226 -5.72 8.81 14.12
N VAL A 227 -4.50 9.34 14.09
CA VAL A 227 -4.21 10.71 14.56
C VAL A 227 -4.33 11.75 13.44
N SER A 228 -4.64 11.32 12.22
CA SER A 228 -4.92 12.21 11.10
C SER A 228 -6.29 12.85 11.24
N GLU A 229 -6.37 14.11 10.83
CA GLU A 229 -7.61 14.88 10.70
C GLU A 229 -8.21 14.81 9.28
N GLY A 230 -7.50 14.17 8.35
CA GLY A 230 -7.84 14.12 6.94
C GLY A 230 -8.98 13.17 6.65
N HIS A 231 -8.67 11.88 6.57
CA HIS A 231 -9.58 10.81 6.15
C HIS A 231 -9.35 9.56 7.00
N ASN A 232 -10.02 8.45 6.67
CA ASN A 232 -9.90 7.22 7.44
C ASN A 232 -8.51 6.57 7.30
N ASN A 233 -8.17 5.62 8.16
CA ASN A 233 -6.93 4.84 8.09
C ASN A 233 -7.20 3.33 8.30
N PRO A 234 -6.92 2.45 7.33
CA PRO A 234 -6.48 2.78 5.98
C PRO A 234 -7.58 3.52 5.19
N SER A 235 -7.18 4.28 4.19
CA SER A 235 -8.08 4.91 3.21
C SER A 235 -7.75 4.46 1.81
N GLY A 236 -8.74 4.51 0.93
CA GLY A 236 -8.56 4.26 -0.49
C GLY A 236 -8.12 2.84 -0.81
N SER A 237 -8.00 2.55 -2.11
CA SER A 237 -7.74 1.27 -2.75
C SER A 237 -8.89 0.25 -2.65
N LEU A 238 -9.63 0.20 -3.77
CA LEU A 238 -10.52 -0.86 -4.24
C LEU A 238 -11.37 -1.59 -3.18
N GLY A 239 -11.79 -0.89 -2.11
CA GLY A 239 -12.56 -1.41 -0.99
C GLY A 239 -11.83 -2.45 -0.14
N ALA A 240 -11.54 -3.63 -0.71
CA ALA A 240 -11.15 -4.81 0.03
C ALA A 240 -9.66 -5.18 -0.01
N GLN A 241 -8.79 -4.31 -0.53
CA GLN A 241 -7.40 -4.67 -0.81
C GLN A 241 -6.42 -4.27 0.30
N PRO A 242 -6.32 -3.00 0.73
CA PRO A 242 -5.26 -2.62 1.64
C PRO A 242 -5.45 -3.29 2.98
N GLN A 243 -4.37 -3.90 3.44
CA GLN A 243 -4.33 -4.52 4.75
C GLN A 243 -3.56 -3.60 5.68
N LEU A 244 -4.16 -3.33 6.83
CA LEU A 244 -3.56 -2.68 7.97
C LEU A 244 -3.93 -3.51 9.20
N TRP A 245 -2.96 -4.18 9.81
CA TRP A 245 -3.22 -5.13 10.89
C TRP A 245 -2.16 -5.05 11.97
N LEU A 246 -2.50 -5.43 13.19
CA LEU A 246 -1.57 -5.44 14.31
C LEU A 246 -0.92 -6.83 14.40
N ASN A 247 0.41 -6.88 14.48
CA ASN A 247 1.16 -8.08 14.80
C ASN A 247 1.73 -7.95 16.21
N VAL A 248 1.42 -8.92 17.07
CA VAL A 248 1.82 -8.94 18.48
C VAL A 248 2.46 -10.29 18.78
N VAL A 249 3.63 -10.28 19.41
CA VAL A 249 4.40 -11.48 19.74
C VAL A 249 4.75 -11.46 21.22
N LEU A 250 4.42 -12.54 21.92
CA LEU A 250 4.90 -12.80 23.27
C LEU A 250 6.16 -13.67 23.20
N THR A 251 7.24 -13.20 23.82
CA THR A 251 8.48 -13.94 24.00
C THR A 251 8.67 -14.25 25.49
N GLY A 252 8.96 -15.52 25.80
CA GLY A 252 9.17 -15.99 27.16
C GLY A 252 10.54 -15.63 27.75
N PRO A 253 10.77 -15.94 29.04
CA PRO A 253 12.05 -15.69 29.72
C PRO A 253 13.25 -16.37 29.06
N GLY A 254 13.06 -17.55 28.46
CA GLY A 254 14.08 -18.29 27.72
C GLY A 254 14.37 -17.76 26.31
N GLY A 255 13.72 -16.67 25.88
CA GLY A 255 13.90 -16.08 24.54
C GLY A 255 13.09 -16.74 23.43
N GLN A 256 12.31 -17.77 23.72
CA GLN A 256 11.43 -18.44 22.76
C GLN A 256 10.14 -17.64 22.53
N ARG A 257 9.65 -17.65 21.28
CA ARG A 257 8.32 -17.08 20.95
C ARG A 257 7.25 -18.05 21.45
N LEU A 258 6.40 -17.58 22.36
CA LEU A 258 5.37 -18.40 23.01
C LEU A 258 4.02 -18.26 22.33
N TRP A 259 3.69 -17.04 21.87
CA TRP A 259 2.39 -16.72 21.30
C TRP A 259 2.52 -15.59 20.27
N GLU A 260 1.67 -15.60 19.24
CA GLU A 260 1.59 -14.56 18.23
C GLU A 260 0.16 -14.38 17.71
N SER A 261 -0.23 -13.13 17.46
CA SER A 261 -1.39 -12.76 16.62
C SER A 261 -0.94 -11.80 15.51
N GLY A 262 -1.68 -11.75 14.41
CA GLY A 262 -1.32 -11.02 13.19
C GLY A 262 -0.20 -11.68 12.39
N TYR A 263 -0.01 -13.00 12.57
CA TYR A 263 0.95 -13.78 11.79
C TYR A 263 0.47 -14.03 10.37
N LEU A 264 1.43 -14.31 9.50
CA LEU A 264 1.19 -14.73 8.13
C LEU A 264 1.41 -16.24 8.01
N ASP A 265 0.61 -16.89 7.17
CA ASP A 265 0.86 -18.27 6.74
C ASP A 265 2.07 -18.33 5.78
N ARG A 266 2.43 -19.54 5.34
CA ARG A 266 3.59 -19.73 4.44
C ARG A 266 3.42 -19.08 3.06
N ASN A 267 2.19 -18.79 2.66
CA ASN A 267 1.84 -18.11 1.40
C ASN A 267 1.74 -16.58 1.60
N GLY A 268 2.04 -16.07 2.79
CA GLY A 268 1.94 -14.67 3.11
C GLY A 268 0.51 -14.18 3.37
N ASP A 269 -0.49 -15.05 3.53
CA ASP A 269 -1.84 -14.61 3.91
C ASP A 269 -1.94 -14.39 5.42
N LEU A 270 -2.76 -13.42 5.85
CA LEU A 270 -3.21 -13.38 7.24
C LEU A 270 -3.95 -14.68 7.54
N ALA A 271 -3.73 -15.27 8.72
CA ALA A 271 -4.38 -16.52 9.14
C ALA A 271 -5.88 -16.33 9.47
N ASN A 272 -6.65 -15.80 8.52
CA ASN A 272 -8.10 -15.66 8.56
C ASN A 272 -8.75 -16.62 7.55
N GLN A 273 -10.03 -16.45 7.27
CA GLN A 273 -10.80 -17.29 6.36
C GLN A 273 -10.36 -17.25 4.89
N HIS A 274 -9.49 -16.30 4.49
CA HIS A 274 -8.93 -16.24 3.14
C HIS A 274 -7.57 -16.94 3.01
N SER A 275 -6.95 -17.36 4.12
CA SER A 275 -5.69 -18.12 4.08
C SER A 275 -5.91 -19.52 3.51
N LEU A 276 -5.05 -19.91 2.57
CA LEU A 276 -5.05 -21.27 2.01
C LEU A 276 -4.72 -22.33 3.07
N GLU A 277 -3.84 -22.03 4.02
CA GLU A 277 -3.48 -23.01 5.07
C GLU A 277 -4.58 -23.15 6.12
N VAL A 278 -5.28 -22.06 6.46
CA VAL A 278 -6.43 -22.10 7.36
C VAL A 278 -7.58 -22.88 6.74
N THR A 279 -7.94 -22.56 5.50
CA THR A 279 -9.03 -23.24 4.79
C THR A 279 -8.74 -24.72 4.55
N SER A 280 -7.48 -25.12 4.36
CA SER A 280 -7.07 -26.52 4.23
C SER A 280 -6.82 -27.24 5.56
N GLY A 281 -7.04 -26.61 6.72
CA GLY A 281 -6.76 -27.19 8.03
C GLY A 281 -5.28 -27.43 8.35
N ARG A 282 -4.35 -26.83 7.59
CA ARG A 282 -2.89 -26.92 7.81
C ARG A 282 -2.39 -25.93 8.86
N ALA A 283 -3.13 -24.85 9.09
CA ALA A 283 -2.85 -23.87 10.13
C ALA A 283 -4.15 -23.54 10.89
N PRO A 284 -4.08 -23.27 12.21
CA PRO A 284 -5.24 -22.77 12.94
C PRO A 284 -5.55 -21.31 12.51
N PRO A 285 -6.83 -20.89 12.52
CA PRO A 285 -7.18 -19.48 12.33
C PRO A 285 -6.72 -18.63 13.52
N ASP A 286 -6.20 -17.44 13.23
CA ASP A 286 -5.95 -16.41 14.24
C ASP A 286 -7.28 -15.76 14.67
N ARG A 287 -7.83 -16.30 15.75
CA ARG A 287 -9.11 -15.84 16.32
C ARG A 287 -9.03 -14.46 16.99
N GLN A 288 -7.83 -13.92 17.19
CA GLN A 288 -7.61 -12.61 17.83
C GLN A 288 -7.04 -11.58 16.84
N LEU A 289 -7.08 -11.87 15.53
CA LEU A 289 -6.57 -11.00 14.49
C LEU A 289 -7.24 -9.61 14.53
N PHE A 290 -6.45 -8.59 14.83
CA PHE A 290 -6.85 -7.20 14.64
C PHE A 290 -6.50 -6.75 13.22
N ASN A 291 -7.51 -6.65 12.36
CA ASN A 291 -7.36 -6.23 10.96
C ASN A 291 -8.36 -5.11 10.61
N LEU A 292 -7.86 -4.04 9.99
CA LEU A 292 -8.62 -2.87 9.55
C LEU A 292 -8.91 -2.87 8.05
N GLN A 293 -8.55 -3.94 7.34
CA GLN A 293 -8.95 -4.19 5.96
C GLN A 293 -10.47 -4.20 5.84
N THR A 294 -11.01 -3.32 5.01
CA THR A 294 -12.42 -3.33 4.65
C THR A 294 -12.72 -4.59 3.80
N GLN A 295 -13.91 -5.15 3.88
CA GLN A 295 -14.28 -6.34 3.10
C GLN A 295 -15.58 -6.07 2.35
N PHE A 296 -15.81 -6.76 1.23
CA PHE A 296 -17.16 -6.84 0.68
C PHE A 296 -17.95 -7.88 1.46
N LEU A 297 -19.19 -7.58 1.78
CA LEU A 297 -20.15 -8.54 2.29
C LEU A 297 -21.14 -8.86 1.18
N ILE A 298 -21.22 -10.14 0.84
CA ILE A 298 -22.15 -10.65 -0.15
C ILE A 298 -23.24 -11.42 0.56
N THR A 299 -24.48 -11.02 0.33
CA THR A 299 -25.65 -11.77 0.79
C THR A 299 -25.93 -12.88 -0.20
N GLY A 300 -25.70 -14.12 0.24
CA GLY A 300 -25.96 -15.32 -0.55
C GLY A 300 -27.47 -15.60 -0.69
N VAL A 301 -27.83 -16.48 -1.62
CA VAL A 301 -29.22 -16.98 -1.77
C VAL A 301 -29.62 -17.84 -0.57
N LYS A 302 -28.64 -18.53 0.04
CA LYS A 302 -28.81 -19.38 1.23
C LYS A 302 -27.65 -19.13 2.19
N GLY A 303 -27.93 -19.21 3.48
CA GLY A 303 -26.92 -19.03 4.53
C GLY A 303 -26.70 -17.55 4.90
N PRO A 304 -25.73 -17.29 5.80
CA PRO A 304 -25.39 -15.93 6.22
C PRO A 304 -24.62 -15.16 5.14
N ASP A 305 -24.45 -13.86 5.37
CA ASP A 305 -23.53 -13.04 4.57
C ASP A 305 -22.10 -13.59 4.63
N ARG A 306 -21.36 -13.41 3.54
CA ARG A 306 -19.98 -13.88 3.40
C ARG A 306 -19.05 -12.71 3.07
N GLU A 307 -17.89 -12.67 3.71
CA GLU A 307 -16.83 -11.75 3.29
C GLU A 307 -16.26 -12.20 1.94
N MET A 308 -16.02 -11.24 1.05
CA MET A 308 -15.45 -11.43 -0.26
C MET A 308 -14.49 -10.31 -0.61
N TYR A 309 -13.51 -10.67 -1.44
CA TYR A 309 -12.50 -9.74 -1.94
C TYR A 309 -12.86 -9.12 -3.29
N LEU A 310 -13.97 -9.53 -3.90
CA LEU A 310 -14.58 -8.90 -5.07
C LEU A 310 -16.02 -8.49 -4.78
N PRO A 311 -16.48 -7.34 -5.32
CA PRO A 311 -17.87 -6.90 -5.18
C PRO A 311 -18.79 -7.59 -6.21
N ILE A 312 -18.68 -8.91 -6.35
CA ILE A 312 -19.42 -9.69 -7.36
C ILE A 312 -20.09 -10.90 -6.68
N ASN A 313 -21.41 -10.93 -6.69
CA ASN A 313 -22.18 -12.01 -6.10
C ASN A 313 -22.25 -13.23 -7.04
N VAL A 314 -21.39 -14.21 -6.79
CA VAL A 314 -21.32 -15.48 -7.55
C VAL A 314 -22.26 -16.57 -7.01
N ASP A 315 -22.93 -16.33 -5.88
CA ASP A 315 -23.88 -17.30 -5.30
C ASP A 315 -25.24 -17.30 -6.06
N ILE A 316 -25.54 -16.23 -6.81
CA ILE A 316 -26.74 -16.12 -7.65
C ILE A 316 -26.46 -16.66 -9.06
N ASP A 317 -25.32 -16.27 -9.63
CA ASP A 317 -24.91 -16.64 -10.98
C ASP A 317 -23.40 -16.95 -10.97
N PRO A 318 -22.99 -18.20 -11.28
CA PRO A 318 -21.59 -18.59 -11.30
C PRO A 318 -20.80 -17.91 -12.44
N LEU A 319 -21.47 -17.34 -13.44
CA LEU A 319 -20.88 -16.54 -14.53
C LEU A 319 -21.48 -15.14 -14.53
N PRO A 320 -21.16 -14.31 -13.52
CA PRO A 320 -21.86 -13.05 -13.28
C PRO A 320 -21.71 -12.11 -14.48
N PHE A 321 -22.80 -11.91 -15.21
CA PHE A 321 -22.84 -10.96 -16.32
C PHE A 321 -23.16 -9.55 -15.81
N LEU A 322 -22.14 -8.68 -15.80
CA LEU A 322 -22.24 -7.31 -15.27
C LEU A 322 -23.10 -6.42 -16.21
N ARG A 323 -24.37 -6.20 -15.85
CA ARG A 323 -25.28 -5.27 -16.55
C ARG A 323 -25.45 -3.98 -15.77
N PRO A 324 -25.52 -2.80 -16.42
CA PRO A 324 -25.85 -1.55 -15.73
C PRO A 324 -27.06 -1.74 -14.80
N GLY A 325 -26.91 -1.33 -13.54
CA GLY A 325 -27.96 -1.51 -12.54
C GLY A 325 -29.23 -0.76 -12.95
N ASN A 326 -30.40 -1.38 -12.78
CA ASN A 326 -31.71 -0.79 -13.06
C ASN A 326 -32.26 0.05 -11.89
N ILE A 327 -31.40 0.41 -10.93
CA ILE A 327 -31.74 1.03 -9.65
C ILE A 327 -30.76 2.17 -9.34
N PRO A 328 -31.20 3.21 -8.62
CA PRO A 328 -30.41 4.41 -8.38
C PRO A 328 -29.38 4.19 -7.25
N VAL A 329 -28.35 3.41 -7.55
CA VAL A 329 -27.24 3.09 -6.63
C VAL A 329 -26.48 4.31 -6.13
N SER A 330 -26.46 5.41 -6.88
CA SER A 330 -25.89 6.69 -6.45
C SER A 330 -26.58 7.29 -5.22
N VAL A 331 -27.85 6.97 -4.99
CA VAL A 331 -28.63 7.42 -3.82
C VAL A 331 -28.54 6.38 -2.69
N MET A 332 -28.59 5.09 -3.03
CA MET A 332 -28.54 4.00 -2.05
C MET A 332 -27.13 3.74 -1.49
N ASN A 333 -26.09 4.23 -2.17
CA ASN A 333 -24.67 4.08 -1.83
C ASN A 333 -24.15 2.63 -1.80
N HIS A 334 -24.98 1.66 -2.16
CA HIS A 334 -24.59 0.27 -2.37
C HIS A 334 -25.57 -0.43 -3.33
N PRO A 335 -25.13 -1.45 -4.09
CA PRO A 335 -26.02 -2.34 -4.81
C PRO A 335 -26.76 -3.31 -3.85
N PRO A 336 -27.91 -3.89 -4.24
CA PRO A 336 -28.56 -4.95 -3.47
C PRO A 336 -27.62 -6.12 -3.27
N LEU A 337 -27.70 -6.75 -2.09
CA LEU A 337 -26.97 -7.97 -1.74
C LEU A 337 -25.44 -7.83 -1.72
N ILE A 338 -24.90 -6.62 -1.90
CA ILE A 338 -23.46 -6.33 -1.82
C ILE A 338 -23.30 -5.10 -0.92
N ARG A 339 -22.52 -5.24 0.14
CA ARG A 339 -22.20 -4.15 1.08
C ARG A 339 -20.69 -4.06 1.27
N MET A 340 -20.22 -2.92 1.75
CA MET A 340 -18.85 -2.77 2.24
C MET A 340 -18.87 -2.76 3.76
N GLU A 341 -18.17 -3.70 4.37
CA GLU A 341 -17.90 -3.70 5.80
C GLU A 341 -16.65 -2.85 6.05
N GLN A 342 -16.85 -1.55 6.24
CA GLN A 342 -15.74 -0.64 6.46
C GLN A 342 -15.12 -0.86 7.84
N LYS A 343 -13.89 -1.38 7.88
CA LYS A 343 -13.13 -1.64 9.13
C LYS A 343 -12.10 -0.57 9.48
N SER A 344 -11.92 0.42 8.60
CA SER A 344 -10.97 1.54 8.77
C SER A 344 -11.29 2.43 9.99
N LEU A 345 -10.28 3.12 10.52
CA LEU A 345 -10.40 4.10 11.59
C LEU A 345 -10.76 5.50 11.04
N PRO A 346 -11.91 6.09 11.36
CA PRO A 346 -12.21 7.50 11.04
C PRO A 346 -11.16 8.49 11.57
N PRO A 347 -11.11 9.74 11.05
CA PRO A 347 -10.22 10.77 11.59
C PRO A 347 -10.34 10.91 13.11
N LEU A 348 -9.19 11.00 13.79
CA LEU A 348 -9.07 11.15 15.25
C LEU A 348 -9.70 10.01 16.09
N SER A 349 -10.06 8.88 15.46
CA SER A 349 -10.66 7.75 16.17
C SER A 349 -9.64 6.79 16.77
N VAL A 350 -10.11 5.95 17.69
CA VAL A 350 -9.34 4.91 18.37
C VAL A 350 -10.13 3.60 18.36
N LYS A 351 -9.43 2.48 18.19
CA LYS A 351 -9.98 1.14 18.36
C LYS A 351 -9.07 0.28 19.25
N PRO A 352 -9.61 -0.37 20.29
CA PRO A 352 -8.83 -1.31 21.10
C PRO A 352 -8.62 -2.62 20.34
N ALA A 353 -7.40 -3.14 20.38
CA ALA A 353 -7.01 -4.49 19.98
C ALA A 353 -6.81 -5.31 21.25
N VAL A 354 -7.73 -6.24 21.53
CA VAL A 354 -7.78 -7.00 22.79
C VAL A 354 -7.22 -8.40 22.57
N TYR A 355 -6.39 -8.85 23.50
CA TYR A 355 -5.68 -10.12 23.42
C TYR A 355 -5.73 -10.88 24.75
N ARG A 356 -5.75 -12.20 24.62
CA ARG A 356 -5.65 -13.17 25.70
C ARG A 356 -4.62 -14.23 25.31
N VAL A 357 -3.58 -14.36 26.12
CA VAL A 357 -2.63 -15.46 26.04
C VAL A 357 -3.05 -16.54 27.04
N PRO A 358 -3.16 -17.81 26.61
CA PRO A 358 -3.49 -18.91 27.50
C PRO A 358 -2.50 -19.08 28.66
N SER A 359 -2.98 -19.56 29.81
CA SER A 359 -2.19 -19.74 31.04
C SER A 359 -1.03 -20.70 30.88
N GLU A 360 -1.16 -21.69 30.00
CA GLU A 360 -0.15 -22.70 29.70
C GLU A 360 1.16 -22.13 29.15
N LEU A 361 1.11 -20.92 28.60
CA LEU A 361 2.27 -20.18 28.10
C LEU A 361 2.86 -19.24 29.16
N MET A 362 2.18 -19.08 30.31
CA MET A 362 2.53 -18.14 31.38
C MET A 362 3.04 -18.85 32.65
N HIS A 363 3.74 -19.99 32.51
CA HIS A 363 4.18 -20.79 33.67
C HIS A 363 5.60 -20.52 34.17
N GLN A 364 6.48 -19.95 33.34
CA GLN A 364 7.87 -19.73 33.73
C GLN A 364 7.96 -18.38 34.46
N PRO A 365 8.51 -18.31 35.68
CA PRO A 365 8.79 -17.01 36.28
C PRO A 365 9.90 -16.31 35.49
N GLY A 366 9.88 -14.98 35.47
CA GLY A 366 10.94 -14.17 34.87
C GLY A 366 10.42 -13.07 33.94
N THR A 367 11.32 -12.57 33.09
CA THR A 367 11.04 -11.43 32.21
C THR A 367 10.45 -11.91 30.89
N TYR A 368 9.21 -11.52 30.64
CA TYR A 368 8.54 -11.68 29.35
C TYR A 368 8.67 -10.41 28.52
N ARG A 369 8.52 -10.56 27.20
CA ARG A 369 8.55 -9.43 26.25
C ARG A 369 7.32 -9.49 25.35
N LEU A 370 6.58 -8.40 25.27
CA LEU A 370 5.55 -8.18 24.27
C LEU A 370 6.11 -7.25 23.19
N SER A 371 6.33 -7.80 22.00
CA SER A 371 6.70 -7.03 20.82
C SER A 371 5.46 -6.76 19.98
N VAL A 372 5.31 -5.52 19.52
CA VAL A 372 4.17 -5.09 18.70
C VAL A 372 4.66 -4.27 17.51
N ARG A 373 3.95 -4.41 16.40
CA ARG A 373 4.08 -3.55 15.22
C ARG A 373 2.75 -3.52 14.48
N LEU A 374 2.38 -2.36 13.95
CA LEU A 374 1.30 -2.25 12.98
C LEU A 374 1.91 -2.52 11.59
N ARG A 375 1.28 -3.34 10.77
CA ARG A 375 1.81 -3.74 9.47
C ARG A 375 0.86 -3.30 8.37
N SER A 376 1.41 -2.83 7.25
CA SER A 376 0.62 -2.41 6.10
C SER A 376 1.14 -2.99 4.79
N ARG A 377 0.21 -3.39 3.92
CA ARG A 377 0.48 -3.73 2.53
C ARG A 377 -0.69 -3.34 1.63
N MET A 378 -0.38 -3.15 0.35
CA MET A 378 -1.37 -2.68 -0.64
C MET A 378 -2.37 -3.76 -1.02
N GLU A 379 -1.90 -4.99 -1.23
CA GLU A 379 -2.73 -6.09 -1.74
C GLU A 379 -2.59 -7.33 -0.86
N PRO A 380 -3.68 -8.07 -0.59
CA PRO A 380 -3.62 -9.38 0.02
C PRO A 380 -3.03 -10.39 -0.97
N ILE A 381 -2.22 -11.35 -0.49
CA ILE A 381 -1.57 -12.31 -1.39
C ILE A 381 -2.58 -13.25 -2.05
N TYR A 382 -3.62 -13.68 -1.33
CA TYR A 382 -4.74 -14.43 -1.92
C TYR A 382 -5.39 -13.71 -3.11
N PHE A 383 -5.48 -12.37 -3.07
CA PHE A 383 -6.09 -11.59 -4.15
C PHE A 383 -5.14 -11.49 -5.35
N MET A 384 -3.85 -11.28 -5.08
CA MET A 384 -2.82 -11.31 -6.13
C MET A 384 -2.82 -12.65 -6.87
N ARG A 385 -2.89 -13.77 -6.15
CA ARG A 385 -3.02 -15.11 -6.74
C ARG A 385 -4.27 -15.26 -7.58
N PHE A 386 -5.41 -14.78 -7.07
CA PHE A 386 -6.66 -14.77 -7.82
C PHE A 386 -6.53 -14.02 -9.16
N CYS A 387 -5.80 -12.90 -9.18
CA CYS A 387 -5.52 -12.13 -10.40
C CYS A 387 -4.41 -12.73 -11.29
N GLY A 388 -3.86 -13.91 -10.97
CA GLY A 388 -2.78 -14.52 -11.73
C GLY A 388 -1.44 -13.79 -11.58
N ALA A 389 -1.20 -13.12 -10.46
CA ALA A 389 0.10 -12.53 -10.17
C ALA A 389 1.21 -13.60 -10.19
N THR A 390 2.41 -13.20 -10.62
CA THR A 390 3.55 -14.12 -10.64
C THR A 390 4.12 -14.33 -9.23
N PRO A 391 4.84 -15.45 -8.98
CA PRO A 391 5.53 -15.66 -7.71
C PRO A 391 6.46 -14.50 -7.31
N GLU A 392 7.09 -13.85 -8.30
CA GLU A 392 7.93 -12.67 -8.03
C GLU A 392 7.11 -11.46 -7.59
N MET A 393 5.93 -11.22 -8.18
CA MET A 393 5.03 -10.16 -7.72
C MET A 393 4.55 -10.41 -6.28
N GLU A 394 4.18 -11.65 -5.95
CA GLU A 394 3.80 -12.04 -4.59
C GLU A 394 4.97 -11.82 -3.60
N ARG A 395 6.18 -12.28 -3.96
CA ARG A 395 7.39 -12.07 -3.16
C ARG A 395 7.67 -10.59 -2.95
N ARG A 396 7.58 -9.77 -4.00
CA ARG A 396 7.75 -8.32 -3.92
C ARG A 396 6.71 -7.68 -3.00
N MET A 397 5.43 -8.08 -3.07
CA MET A 397 4.41 -7.56 -2.16
C MET A 397 4.72 -7.88 -0.69
N ILE A 398 5.19 -9.10 -0.41
CA ILE A 398 5.61 -9.51 0.94
C ILE A 398 6.80 -8.66 1.41
N GLU A 399 7.84 -8.51 0.59
CA GLU A 399 9.03 -7.70 0.89
C GLU A 399 8.71 -6.19 1.04
N GLN A 400 7.67 -5.71 0.36
CA GLN A 400 7.20 -4.32 0.43
C GLN A 400 6.19 -4.08 1.55
N THR A 401 5.81 -5.10 2.31
CA THR A 401 5.05 -4.91 3.56
C THR A 401 5.88 -4.04 4.50
N ILE A 402 5.27 -2.97 5.02
CA ILE A 402 5.93 -2.04 5.94
C ILE A 402 5.48 -2.31 7.38
N ASP A 403 6.42 -2.17 8.30
CA ASP A 403 6.17 -2.20 9.73
C ASP A 403 6.16 -0.75 10.25
N LEU A 404 5.22 -0.45 11.14
CA LEU A 404 4.91 0.88 11.66
C LEU A 404 4.89 0.80 13.19
N HIS A 405 5.50 1.79 13.85
CA HIS A 405 5.61 1.89 15.30
C HIS A 405 6.09 0.59 15.98
N PRO A 406 7.18 -0.06 15.54
CA PRO A 406 7.67 -1.27 16.19
C PRO A 406 8.25 -0.94 17.57
N TYR A 407 7.77 -1.61 18.62
CA TYR A 407 8.40 -1.54 19.95
C TYR A 407 8.18 -2.82 20.75
N THR A 408 8.92 -2.93 21.85
CA THR A 408 8.85 -4.05 22.78
C THR A 408 8.73 -3.54 24.20
N VAL A 409 7.77 -4.07 24.95
CA VAL A 409 7.64 -3.83 26.39
C VAL A 409 8.01 -5.10 27.15
N GLN A 410 8.88 -4.94 28.15
CA GLN A 410 9.26 -6.02 29.06
C GLN A 410 8.42 -5.94 30.33
N PHE A 411 8.04 -7.10 30.87
CA PHE A 411 7.33 -7.19 32.14
C PHE A 411 7.73 -8.47 32.87
N ILE A 412 7.61 -8.45 34.19
CA ILE A 412 7.99 -9.57 35.05
C ILE A 412 6.74 -10.36 35.41
N VAL A 413 6.83 -11.69 35.29
CA VAL A 413 5.86 -12.63 35.84
C VAL A 413 6.53 -13.30 37.06
N PRO A 414 5.95 -13.15 38.27
CA PRO A 414 6.55 -13.65 39.51
C PRO A 414 6.55 -15.17 39.65
#